data_AF-A0A3C1YFP5-F1
#
_entry.id   AF-A0A3C1YFP5-F1
#
_cell.length_a   1.000
_cell.length_b   1.000
_cell.length_c   1.000
_cell.angle_alpha   90.00
_cell.angle_beta   90.00
_cell.angle_gamma   90.00
#
_symmetry.space_group_name_H-M   'P 1'
#
loop_
_entity.id
_entity.type
_entity.pdbx_description
1 polymer ?
#
loop_
_entity_poly.entity_id
_entity_poly.type
_entity_poly.pdbx_seq_one_letter_code
_entity_poly.pdbx_strand_id
1 'polypeptide(L)' 'MKVNGKVVALGKKLTLQDYLNAQAFDLRLIAVELNGKLVPKSAYASVFLSDEDVLEIVRFVGGG' A
#
# COMPACT_ATOMS: atom_id res chain seq x y z
N MET A 1 -11.68 -0.42 0.83
CA MET A 1 -10.48 0.17 0.19
C MET A 1 -10.41 -0.32 -1.26
N LYS A 2 -9.73 0.38 -2.16
CA LYS A 2 -9.39 -0.10 -3.50
C LYS A 2 -7.87 -0.27 -3.61
N VAL A 3 -7.39 -1.43 -4.07
CA VAL A 3 -5.96 -1.73 -4.24
C VAL A 3 -5.70 -2.21 -5.65
N ASN A 4 -4.85 -1.50 -6.40
CA ASN A 4 -4.53 -1.79 -7.81
C ASN A 4 -5.77 -2.12 -8.64
N GLY A 5 -6.80 -1.28 -8.54
CA GLY A 5 -8.07 -1.50 -9.24
C GLY A 5 -9.11 -2.39 -8.52
N LYS A 6 -8.73 -3.22 -7.54
CA LYS A 6 -9.60 -4.22 -6.90
C LYS A 6 -10.15 -3.74 -5.57
N VAL A 7 -11.44 -3.97 -5.31
CA VAL A 7 -12.06 -3.63 -4.02
C VAL A 7 -11.64 -4.66 -2.96
N VAL A 8 -11.19 -4.16 -1.81
CA VAL A 8 -10.75 -4.94 -0.64
C VAL A 8 -11.41 -4.35 0.61
N ALA A 9 -12.03 -5.19 1.44
CA ALA A 9 -12.59 -4.78 2.72
C ALA A 9 -11.52 -4.85 3.82
N LEU A 10 -11.33 -3.76 4.55
CA LEU A 10 -10.46 -3.75 5.73
C LEU A 10 -11.22 -4.35 6.91
N GLY A 11 -11.01 -5.64 7.19
CA GLY A 11 -11.67 -6.33 8.32
C GLY A 11 -11.25 -5.82 9.71
N LYS A 12 -10.26 -4.93 9.79
CA LYS A 12 -9.80 -4.24 11.00
C LYS A 12 -8.97 -3.01 10.63
N LYS A 13 -8.78 -2.11 11.59
CA LYS A 13 -7.85 -0.99 11.46
C LYS A 13 -6.41 -1.54 11.35
N LEU A 14 -5.70 -1.13 10.30
CA LEU A 14 -4.35 -1.59 9.97
C LEU A 14 -3.51 -0.41 9.49
N THR A 15 -2.20 -0.46 9.76
CA THR A 15 -1.26 0.45 9.10
C THR A 15 -1.01 -0.03 7.66
N LEU A 16 -0.50 0.87 6.82
CA LEU A 16 -0.05 0.51 5.48
C LEU A 16 1.01 -0.60 5.54
N GLN A 17 1.96 -0.49 6.46
CA GLN A 17 3.01 -1.51 6.64
C GLN A 17 2.41 -2.88 6.99
N ASP A 18 1.48 -2.94 7.93
CA ASP A 18 0.84 -4.21 8.35
C ASP A 18 0.08 -4.85 7.19
N TYR A 19 -0.64 -4.05 6.41
CA TYR A 19 -1.35 -4.52 5.23
C TYR A 19 -0.39 -5.12 4.20
N LEU A 20 0.69 -4.40 3.84
CA LEU A 20 1.66 -4.87 2.86
C LEU A 20 2.37 -6.16 3.32
N ASN A 21 2.72 -6.25 4.60
CA ASN A 21 3.32 -7.45 5.19
C ASN A 21 2.35 -8.64 5.18
N ALA A 22 1.07 -8.42 5.52
CA ALA A 22 0.05 -9.46 5.48
C ALA A 22 -0.22 -9.99 4.06
N GLN A 23 0.02 -9.17 3.04
CA GLN A 23 -0.04 -9.57 1.63
C GLN A 23 1.31 -10.13 1.11
N ALA A 24 2.29 -10.33 1.99
CA ALA A 24 3.63 -10.85 1.67
C ALA A 24 4.42 -10.03 0.63
N PHE A 25 4.20 -8.71 0.58
CA PHE A 25 5.03 -7.84 -0.26
C PHE A 25 6.42 -7.63 0.35
N ASP A 26 7.46 -7.66 -0.50
CA ASP A 26 8.78 -7.16 -0.13
C ASP A 26 8.81 -5.64 -0.24
N LEU A 27 8.74 -4.96 0.90
CA LEU A 27 8.72 -3.49 1.01
C LEU A 27 9.93 -2.82 0.34
N ARG A 28 11.04 -3.54 0.12
CA ARG A 28 12.22 -2.99 -0.56
C ARG A 28 12.01 -2.84 -2.06
N LEU A 29 11.17 -3.68 -2.65
CA LEU A 29 10.99 -3.78 -4.11
C LEU A 29 9.78 -3.00 -4.64
N ILE A 30 8.95 -2.46 -3.75
CA ILE A 30 7.74 -1.74 -4.12
C ILE A 30 7.83 -0.24 -3.79
N ALA A 31 7.01 0.53 -4.49
CA ALA A 31 6.57 1.86 -4.12
C ALA A 31 5.05 1.86 -3.97
N VAL A 32 4.53 2.71 -3.09
CA VAL A 32 3.11 2.78 -2.77
C VAL A 32 2.62 4.21 -2.87
N GLU A 33 1.56 4.38 -3.63
CA GLU A 33 0.76 5.59 -3.70
C GLU A 33 -0.55 5.38 -2.92
N LEU A 34 -0.92 6.36 -2.09
CA LEU A 34 -2.16 6.39 -1.35
C LEU A 34 -2.94 7.65 -1.75
N ASN A 35 -4.13 7.47 -2.29
CA ASN A 35 -5.02 8.54 -2.73
C ASN A 35 -4.34 9.55 -3.67
N GLY A 36 -3.59 9.06 -4.66
CA GLY A 36 -2.89 9.93 -5.61
C GLY A 36 -1.55 10.48 -5.13
N LYS A 37 -1.09 10.11 -3.91
CA LYS A 37 0.14 10.64 -3.31
C LYS A 37 1.12 9.54 -2.95
N LEU A 38 2.35 9.67 -3.44
CA LEU A 38 3.43 8.75 -3.08
C LEU A 38 3.68 8.80 -1.58
N VAL A 39 3.66 7.63 -0.92
CA VAL A 39 3.93 7.51 0.51
C VAL A 39 5.41 7.15 0.70
N PRO A 40 6.20 7.94 1.44
CA PRO A 40 7.56 7.57 1.81
C PRO A 40 7.58 6.28 2.62
N LYS A 41 8.55 5.38 2.37
CA LYS A 41 8.63 4.09 3.09
C LYS A 41 8.75 4.25 4.60
N SER A 42 9.40 5.32 5.07
CA SER A 42 9.51 5.66 6.49
C SER A 42 8.16 5.99 7.16
N ALA A 43 7.13 6.31 6.38
CA ALA A 43 5.79 6.61 6.88
C ALA A 43 4.84 5.39 6.87
N TYR A 44 5.24 4.23 6.32
CA TYR A 44 4.33 3.09 6.17
C TYR A 44 3.77 2.60 7.50
N ALA A 45 4.58 2.64 8.56
CA ALA A 45 4.18 2.21 9.90
C ALA A 45 3.24 3.20 10.62
N SER A 46 3.12 4.45 10.16
CA SER A 46 2.29 5.48 10.80
C SER A 46 1.05 5.88 10.01
N VAL A 47 0.95 5.44 8.75
CA VAL A 47 -0.23 5.65 7.90
C VAL A 47 -1.26 4.56 8.18
N PHE A 48 -2.43 4.94 8.67
CA PHE A 48 -3.57 4.04 8.83
C PHE A 48 -4.44 4.02 7.58
N LEU A 49 -4.86 2.84 7.16
CA LEU A 49 -5.74 2.64 6.02
C LEU A 49 -7.22 2.73 6.42
N SER A 50 -8.03 3.22 5.49
CA SER A 50 -9.48 3.33 5.55
C SER A 50 -10.15 2.59 4.38
N ASP A 51 -11.42 2.22 4.54
CA ASP A 51 -12.17 1.56 3.47
C ASP A 51 -12.43 2.47 2.26
N GLU A 52 -12.23 3.77 2.40
CA GLU A 52 -12.37 4.74 1.31
C GLU A 52 -11.07 4.97 0.53
N ASP A 53 -9.94 4.45 1.01
CA ASP A 53 -8.64 4.69 0.41
C ASP A 53 -8.47 4.00 -0.94
N VAL A 54 -7.67 4.62 -1.81
CA VAL A 54 -7.17 4.06 -3.07
C VAL A 54 -5.66 3.87 -2.95
N LEU A 55 -5.22 2.62 -3.04
CA LEU A 55 -3.84 2.20 -2.90
C LEU A 55 -3.31 1.66 -4.22
N GLU A 56 -2.24 2.24 -4.74
CA GLU A 56 -1.53 1.72 -5.91
C GLU A 56 -0.14 1.25 -5.49
N ILE A 57 0.11 -0.04 -5.64
CA ILE A 57 1.34 -0.73 -5.29
C ILE A 57 2.03 -1.14 -6.59
N VAL A 58 3.17 -0.51 -6.88
CA VAL A 58 3.95 -0.77 -8.08
C VAL A 58 5.30 -1.37 -7.72
N ARG A 59 5.76 -2.30 -8.55
CA ARG A 59 7.11 -2.86 -8.48
C ARG A 59 7.93 -2.23 -9.60
N PHE A 60 9.13 -1.77 -9.29
CA PHE A 60 10.05 -1.32 -10.32
C PHE A 60 10.44 -2.53 -11.17
N VAL A 61 10.02 -2.52 -12.44
CA VAL A 61 10.64 -3.36 -13.47
C VAL A 61 11.84 -2.58 -13.98
N GLY A 62 13.05 -3.11 -13.75
CA GLY A 62 14.27 -2.46 -14.23
C GLY A 62 14.17 -2.27 -15.74
N GLY A 63 14.06 -1.02 -16.17
CA GLY A 63 14.20 -0.66 -17.58
C GLY A 63 15.68 -0.66 -17.93
N GLY A 64 16.03 -1.43 -18.96
CA GLY A 64 17.32 -1.27 -19.66
C GLY A 64 17.35 0.02 -20.46
#